data_AF-A0A3D1P377-F1
#
_entry.id   AF-A0A3D1P377-F1
#
_cell.length_a   1.000
_cell.length_b   1.000
_cell.length_c   1.000
_cell.angle_alpha   90.00
_cell.angle_beta   90.00
_cell.angle_gamma   90.00
#
_symmetry.space_group_name_H-M   'P 1'
#
loop_
_entity.id
_entity.type
_entity.pdbx_description
1 polymer ?
#
loop_
_entity_poly.entity_id
_entity_poly.type
_entity_poly.pdbx_seq_one_letter_code
_entity_poly.pdbx_strand_id
1 'polypeptide(L)'
;MEVPMWGSTVLLPLLASGAAALPLPDHVDIPDGFSTTICPTEAAARTMLADYYRVKPAPNNHITDTERYFAGLKATGCAQDSPRTGTIIIKTVVARVELTLADGKESYIVYRGVMGSAATPVIGIVDEGNNNGFARTELASWKESHAIDGWLDARGMDQEIAIFYRCETPELARSVVASMKVMTKAQWQPYRAKLKQVAAAKGCRPARDRYYVAALLDQTYNDCGNECGIDLIAIEATERSGLKVGLVYDASEM
;
A
#
# COMPACT_ATOMS: atom_id res chain seq x y z
N MET A 1 49.43 35.82 -61.00
CA MET A 1 48.01 35.89 -60.61
C MET A 1 47.79 34.78 -59.59
N GLU A 2 47.82 35.15 -58.33
CA GLU A 2 47.68 34.25 -57.17
C GLU A 2 46.19 34.13 -56.80
N VAL A 3 45.73 32.91 -56.53
CA VAL A 3 44.38 32.63 -56.03
C VAL A 3 44.51 32.13 -54.60
N PRO A 4 43.87 32.75 -53.59
CA PRO A 4 43.95 32.27 -52.22
C PRO A 4 42.88 31.19 -51.98
N MET A 5 43.32 30.04 -51.45
CA MET A 5 42.45 29.01 -50.89
C MET A 5 41.92 29.47 -49.52
N TRP A 6 40.61 29.62 -49.40
CA TRP A 6 39.92 29.80 -48.11
C TRP A 6 39.49 28.42 -47.60
N GLY A 7 40.19 27.92 -46.59
CA GLY A 7 39.79 26.73 -45.84
C GLY A 7 38.54 27.01 -45.02
N SER A 8 37.44 26.33 -45.35
CA SER A 8 36.23 26.33 -44.52
C SER A 8 36.40 25.30 -43.41
N THR A 9 36.66 25.77 -42.19
CA THR A 9 36.58 24.96 -40.98
C THR A 9 35.11 24.67 -40.69
N VAL A 10 34.69 23.44 -40.97
CA VAL A 10 33.36 22.94 -40.58
C VAL A 10 33.40 22.68 -39.07
N LEU A 11 32.81 23.59 -38.29
CA LEU A 11 32.45 23.34 -36.89
C LEU A 11 31.27 22.36 -36.87
N LEU A 12 31.54 21.10 -36.58
CA LEU A 12 30.52 20.13 -36.20
C LEU A 12 29.99 20.48 -34.80
N PRO A 13 28.70 20.76 -34.62
CA PRO A 13 28.13 20.85 -33.29
C PRO A 13 28.13 19.45 -32.67
N LEU A 14 28.87 19.25 -31.58
CA LEU A 14 28.68 18.12 -30.69
C LEU A 14 27.25 18.22 -30.13
N LEU A 15 26.34 17.43 -30.67
CA LEU A 15 25.09 17.08 -30.01
C LEU A 15 25.46 16.21 -28.81
N ALA A 16 25.65 16.86 -27.66
CA ALA A 16 25.70 16.19 -26.37
C ALA A 16 24.29 15.62 -26.10
N SER A 17 24.06 14.39 -26.55
CA SER A 17 22.91 13.57 -26.17
C SER A 17 23.06 13.21 -24.69
N GLY A 18 22.74 14.16 -23.80
CA GLY A 18 22.59 13.86 -22.38
C GLY A 18 21.47 12.84 -22.25
N ALA A 19 21.80 11.58 -21.95
CA ALA A 19 20.82 10.58 -21.60
C ALA A 19 20.03 11.12 -20.40
N ALA A 20 18.79 11.54 -20.64
CA ALA A 20 17.91 11.99 -19.58
C ALA A 20 17.74 10.83 -18.58
N ALA A 21 18.00 11.10 -17.30
CA ALA A 21 17.77 10.12 -16.25
C ALA A 21 16.31 9.67 -16.29
N LEU A 22 16.06 8.37 -16.10
CA LEU A 22 14.70 7.86 -16.03
C LEU A 22 13.95 8.53 -14.87
N PRO A 23 12.67 8.91 -15.05
CA PRO A 23 11.93 9.62 -14.01
C PRO A 23 11.70 8.72 -12.80
N LEU A 24 11.70 9.34 -11.62
CA LEU A 24 11.35 8.67 -10.36
C LEU A 24 9.89 8.16 -10.42
N PRO A 25 9.58 7.07 -9.71
CA PRO A 25 8.19 6.63 -9.49
C PRO A 25 7.41 7.69 -8.69
N ASP A 26 6.08 7.60 -8.76
CA ASP A 26 5.17 8.45 -7.97
C ASP A 26 5.45 8.34 -6.46
N HIS A 27 5.74 7.12 -5.99
CA HIS A 27 6.24 6.87 -4.66
C HIS A 27 7.69 6.42 -4.66
N VAL A 28 8.57 7.26 -4.10
CA VAL A 28 10.01 7.00 -3.97
C VAL A 28 10.38 6.22 -2.72
N ASP A 29 9.46 6.11 -1.76
CA ASP A 29 9.62 5.29 -0.57
C ASP A 29 9.08 3.87 -0.82
N ILE A 30 9.85 2.88 -0.40
CA ILE A 30 9.45 1.49 -0.31
C ILE A 30 9.28 1.19 1.20
N PRO A 31 8.06 1.02 1.72
CA PRO A 31 7.80 0.82 3.15
C PRO A 31 8.28 -0.53 3.66
N ASP A 32 8.69 -0.55 4.94
CA ASP A 32 9.08 -1.79 5.64
C ASP A 32 7.91 -2.79 5.60
N GLY A 33 8.11 -3.94 4.95
CA GLY A 33 7.04 -4.93 4.69
C GLY A 33 6.63 -5.08 3.22
N PHE A 34 6.93 -4.13 2.34
CA PHE A 34 6.72 -4.32 0.89
C PHE A 34 7.85 -5.16 0.29
N SER A 35 7.58 -6.26 -0.40
CA SER A 35 8.63 -7.14 -0.90
C SER A 35 9.48 -6.48 -2.00
N THR A 36 10.81 -6.57 -1.88
CA THR A 36 11.76 -6.02 -2.85
C THR A 36 12.97 -6.94 -3.00
N THR A 37 13.56 -6.95 -4.20
CA THR A 37 14.80 -7.68 -4.46
C THR A 37 15.98 -6.73 -4.29
N ILE A 38 16.92 -7.06 -3.41
CA ILE A 38 18.17 -6.32 -3.21
C ILE A 38 19.31 -7.07 -3.91
N CYS A 39 20.13 -6.35 -4.64
CA CYS A 39 21.19 -6.93 -5.46
C CYS A 39 22.58 -6.42 -5.04
N PRO A 40 23.63 -7.26 -5.15
CA PRO A 40 24.99 -6.87 -4.76
C PRO A 40 25.57 -5.78 -5.68
N THR A 41 25.10 -5.71 -6.92
CA THR A 41 25.55 -4.71 -7.91
C THR A 41 24.41 -4.29 -8.84
N GLU A 42 24.57 -3.15 -9.50
CA GLU A 42 23.67 -2.72 -10.59
C GLU A 42 23.66 -3.70 -11.75
N ALA A 43 24.81 -4.28 -12.11
CA ALA A 43 24.88 -5.27 -13.18
C ALA A 43 24.03 -6.51 -12.83
N ALA A 44 24.14 -7.00 -11.60
CA ALA A 44 23.32 -8.09 -11.10
C ALA A 44 21.82 -7.75 -11.14
N ALA A 45 21.43 -6.54 -10.73
CA ALA A 45 20.04 -6.10 -10.78
C ALA A 45 19.50 -5.97 -12.21
N ARG A 46 20.32 -5.43 -13.13
CA ARG A 46 19.96 -5.34 -14.56
C ARG A 46 19.79 -6.73 -15.15
N THR A 47 20.71 -7.66 -14.92
CA THR A 47 20.59 -9.05 -15.39
C THR A 47 19.37 -9.74 -14.77
N MET A 48 19.15 -9.57 -13.47
CA MET A 48 17.99 -10.13 -12.77
C MET A 48 16.68 -9.67 -13.41
N LEU A 49 16.48 -8.35 -13.56
CA LEU A 49 15.27 -7.80 -14.18
C LEU A 49 15.18 -8.16 -15.67
N ALA A 50 16.29 -8.06 -16.38
CA ALA A 50 16.30 -8.26 -17.82
C ALA A 50 16.14 -9.71 -18.22
N ASP A 51 16.53 -10.71 -17.43
CA ASP A 51 16.56 -12.11 -17.87
C ASP A 51 15.71 -13.06 -17.05
N TYR A 52 15.40 -12.71 -15.79
CA TYR A 52 14.74 -13.61 -14.85
C TYR A 52 13.35 -13.16 -14.41
N TYR A 53 13.05 -11.87 -14.47
CA TYR A 53 11.67 -11.36 -14.41
C TYR A 53 10.98 -11.60 -15.75
N ARG A 54 10.25 -12.71 -15.85
CA ARG A 54 9.53 -13.12 -17.04
C ARG A 54 8.17 -13.67 -16.68
N VAL A 55 7.24 -13.54 -17.62
CA VAL A 55 5.92 -14.13 -17.53
C VAL A 55 5.99 -15.58 -18.03
N LYS A 56 5.23 -16.49 -17.42
CA LYS A 56 5.16 -17.88 -17.92
C LYS A 56 4.59 -17.90 -19.36
N PRO A 57 4.92 -18.90 -20.18
CA PRO A 57 4.23 -19.10 -21.45
C PRO A 57 2.73 -19.34 -21.27
N ALA A 58 1.93 -19.00 -22.29
CA ALA A 58 0.52 -19.37 -22.34
C ALA A 58 0.37 -20.89 -22.17
N PRO A 59 -0.66 -21.37 -21.44
CA PRO A 59 -1.82 -20.62 -20.94
C PRO A 59 -1.64 -19.92 -19.58
N ASN A 60 -0.47 -20.04 -18.94
CA ASN A 60 -0.25 -19.53 -17.58
C ASN A 60 0.37 -18.13 -17.56
N ASN A 61 0.24 -17.35 -18.63
CA ASN A 61 0.87 -16.04 -18.80
C ASN A 61 0.16 -14.89 -18.05
N HIS A 62 -0.58 -15.22 -17.00
CA HIS A 62 -1.22 -14.28 -16.07
C HIS A 62 -0.35 -14.02 -14.82
N ILE A 63 0.80 -14.71 -14.70
CA ILE A 63 1.70 -14.57 -13.55
C ILE A 63 3.17 -14.56 -13.99
N THR A 64 4.02 -13.96 -13.16
CA THR A 64 5.47 -14.08 -13.26
C THR A 64 5.92 -15.53 -13.04
N ASP A 65 6.92 -15.95 -13.79
CA ASP A 65 7.56 -17.26 -13.71
C ASP A 65 8.43 -17.35 -12.44
N THR A 66 7.79 -17.78 -11.36
CA THR A 66 8.40 -17.89 -10.04
C THR A 66 9.64 -18.80 -10.01
N GLU A 67 9.65 -19.90 -10.76
CA GLU A 67 10.81 -20.81 -10.81
C GLU A 67 12.01 -20.11 -11.41
N ARG A 68 11.79 -19.38 -12.51
CA ARG A 68 12.82 -18.59 -13.17
C ARG A 68 13.29 -17.43 -12.30
N TYR A 69 12.38 -16.76 -11.60
CA TYR A 69 12.71 -15.72 -10.63
C TYR A 69 13.68 -16.26 -9.55
N PHE A 70 13.36 -17.38 -8.90
CA PHE A 70 14.24 -17.96 -7.88
C PHE A 70 15.58 -18.45 -8.44
N ALA A 71 15.59 -18.99 -9.67
CA ALA A 71 16.84 -19.30 -10.36
C ALA A 71 17.70 -18.05 -10.60
N GLY A 72 17.06 -16.91 -10.91
CA GLY A 72 17.70 -15.62 -11.06
C GLY A 72 18.34 -15.10 -9.78
N LEU A 73 17.65 -15.20 -8.63
CA LEU A 73 18.21 -14.81 -7.33
C LEU A 73 19.52 -15.57 -7.07
N LYS A 74 19.53 -16.89 -7.30
CA LYS A 74 20.73 -17.72 -7.17
C LYS A 74 21.83 -17.33 -8.16
N ALA A 75 21.49 -17.07 -9.43
CA ALA A 75 22.45 -16.77 -10.49
C ALA A 75 23.12 -15.40 -10.33
N THR A 76 22.39 -14.42 -9.81
CA THR A 76 22.83 -13.02 -9.71
C THR A 76 23.35 -12.64 -8.33
N GLY A 77 23.10 -13.47 -7.32
CA GLY A 77 23.38 -13.18 -5.93
C GLY A 77 22.45 -12.13 -5.32
N CYS A 78 21.37 -11.75 -6.04
CA CYS A 78 20.32 -10.93 -5.46
C CYS A 78 19.53 -11.74 -4.41
N ALA A 79 19.00 -11.04 -3.41
CA ALA A 79 18.18 -11.62 -2.36
C ALA A 79 16.84 -10.89 -2.27
N GLN A 80 15.78 -11.63 -1.99
CA GLN A 80 14.50 -11.05 -1.62
C GLN A 80 14.55 -10.67 -0.13
N ASP A 81 14.23 -9.42 0.19
CA ASP A 81 14.02 -8.92 1.56
C ASP A 81 15.21 -9.03 2.55
N SER A 82 16.45 -9.31 2.10
CA SER A 82 17.60 -9.59 2.99
C SER A 82 18.88 -8.77 2.70
N PRO A 83 19.61 -8.29 3.73
CA PRO A 83 19.11 -7.91 5.06
C PRO A 83 18.51 -6.51 4.96
N ARG A 84 17.17 -6.43 4.94
CA ARG A 84 16.47 -5.15 4.91
C ARG A 84 16.02 -4.73 6.31
N THR A 85 16.30 -3.49 6.68
CA THR A 85 15.76 -2.87 7.90
C THR A 85 15.22 -1.48 7.58
N GLY A 86 13.90 -1.33 7.67
CA GLY A 86 13.21 -0.05 7.48
C GLY A 86 12.97 0.33 6.01
N THR A 87 12.49 1.57 5.84
CA THR A 87 12.12 2.15 4.54
C THR A 87 13.33 2.35 3.64
N ILE A 88 13.17 2.04 2.35
CA ILE A 88 14.15 2.38 1.32
C ILE A 88 13.66 3.63 0.59
N ILE A 89 14.56 4.60 0.38
CA ILE A 89 14.29 5.79 -0.41
C ILE A 89 15.03 5.69 -1.74
N ILE A 90 14.27 5.55 -2.82
CA ILE A 90 14.75 5.55 -4.19
C ILE A 90 15.32 6.94 -4.52
N LYS A 91 16.57 6.97 -4.99
CA LYS A 91 17.25 8.21 -5.40
C LYS A 91 17.35 8.33 -6.91
N THR A 92 17.51 7.22 -7.61
CA THR A 92 17.62 7.20 -9.07
C THR A 92 17.03 5.91 -9.64
N VAL A 93 16.30 6.03 -10.75
CA VAL A 93 15.89 4.88 -11.58
C VAL A 93 16.97 4.62 -12.63
N VAL A 94 17.35 3.36 -12.74
CA VAL A 94 18.51 2.88 -13.50
C VAL A 94 18.06 2.09 -14.73
N ALA A 95 16.96 1.35 -14.58
CA ALA A 95 16.26 0.67 -15.66
C ALA A 95 14.77 0.63 -15.30
N ARG A 96 13.90 0.60 -16.31
CA ARG A 96 12.47 0.34 -16.16
C ARG A 96 12.06 -0.67 -17.23
N VAL A 97 11.31 -1.68 -16.84
CA VAL A 97 10.82 -2.74 -17.72
C VAL A 97 9.33 -2.95 -17.46
N GLU A 98 8.54 -2.95 -18.52
CA GLU A 98 7.15 -3.42 -18.48
C GLU A 98 7.10 -4.91 -18.84
N LEU A 99 6.54 -5.73 -17.96
CA LEU A 99 6.16 -7.11 -18.27
C LEU A 99 4.70 -7.10 -18.76
N THR A 100 4.45 -7.71 -19.92
CA THR A 100 3.09 -7.87 -20.45
C THR A 100 2.54 -9.22 -20.02
N LEU A 101 1.45 -9.20 -19.26
CA LEU A 101 0.68 -10.36 -18.83
C LEU A 101 -0.57 -10.48 -19.72
N ALA A 102 -1.26 -11.62 -19.66
CA ALA A 102 -2.50 -11.81 -20.40
C ALA A 102 -3.64 -10.87 -19.95
N ASP A 103 -3.63 -10.45 -18.69
CA ASP A 103 -4.65 -9.62 -18.03
C ASP A 103 -4.18 -8.18 -17.74
N GLY A 104 -2.96 -7.82 -18.12
CA GLY A 104 -2.46 -6.48 -17.86
C GLY A 104 -0.96 -6.32 -18.07
N LYS A 105 -0.38 -5.37 -17.34
CA LYS A 105 1.05 -5.10 -17.35
C LYS A 105 1.54 -4.85 -15.93
N GLU A 106 2.76 -5.28 -15.65
CA GLU A 106 3.48 -4.94 -14.42
C GLU A 106 4.72 -4.11 -14.79
N SER A 107 4.96 -3.02 -14.06
CA SER A 107 6.16 -2.19 -14.23
C SER A 107 7.16 -2.50 -13.13
N TYR A 108 8.40 -2.80 -13.52
CA TYR A 108 9.48 -3.03 -12.59
C TYR A 108 10.61 -2.05 -12.86
N ILE A 109 11.22 -1.52 -11.79
CA ILE A 109 12.36 -0.63 -11.88
C ILE A 109 13.58 -1.22 -11.18
N VAL A 110 14.75 -1.08 -11.80
CA VAL A 110 16.04 -1.14 -11.08
C VAL A 110 16.31 0.25 -10.52
N TYR A 111 16.64 0.33 -9.24
CA TYR A 111 16.93 1.60 -8.58
C TYR A 111 18.27 1.61 -7.84
N ARG A 112 18.79 2.83 -7.62
CA ARG A 112 19.75 3.10 -6.54
C ARG A 112 19.03 3.87 -5.45
N GLY A 113 19.20 3.44 -4.20
CA GLY A 113 18.51 4.01 -3.06
C GLY A 113 19.36 3.99 -1.80
N VAL A 114 18.74 4.42 -0.71
CA VAL A 114 19.30 4.36 0.64
C VAL A 114 18.31 3.69 1.57
N MET A 115 18.79 2.83 2.45
CA MET A 115 17.99 2.01 3.35
C MET A 115 18.14 2.47 4.81
N GLY A 116 17.01 2.58 5.49
CA GLY A 116 16.94 2.88 6.92
C GLY A 116 17.47 4.27 7.29
N SER A 117 17.50 4.56 8.59
CA SER A 117 17.96 5.83 9.13
C SER A 117 19.46 6.06 8.94
N ALA A 118 20.25 4.98 8.85
CA ALA A 118 21.69 5.03 8.58
C ALA A 118 22.03 5.35 7.12
N ALA A 119 21.02 5.44 6.24
CA ALA A 119 21.16 5.73 4.81
C ALA A 119 22.14 4.79 4.08
N THR A 120 22.12 3.49 4.42
CA THR A 120 22.97 2.48 3.80
C THR A 120 22.65 2.40 2.30
N PRO A 121 23.64 2.57 1.39
CA PRO A 121 23.38 2.48 -0.04
C PRO A 121 22.89 1.10 -0.45
N VAL A 122 21.87 1.05 -1.30
CA VAL A 122 21.31 -0.19 -1.83
C VAL A 122 21.02 -0.08 -3.32
N ILE A 123 21.13 -1.22 -4.00
CA ILE A 123 20.64 -1.43 -5.35
C ILE A 123 19.53 -2.46 -5.27
N GLY A 124 18.39 -2.19 -5.90
CA GLY A 124 17.29 -3.14 -5.87
C GLY A 124 16.38 -3.08 -7.07
N ILE A 125 15.41 -4.00 -7.06
CA ILE A 125 14.32 -4.12 -8.01
C ILE A 125 13.03 -4.04 -7.21
N VAL A 126 12.08 -3.25 -7.70
CA VAL A 126 10.76 -3.14 -7.11
C VAL A 126 9.70 -3.14 -8.21
N ASP A 127 8.57 -3.78 -7.92
CA ASP A 127 7.34 -3.59 -8.68
C ASP A 127 6.82 -2.18 -8.40
N GLU A 128 6.92 -1.31 -9.39
CA GLU A 128 6.55 0.10 -9.31
C GLU A 128 5.03 0.27 -9.12
N GLY A 129 4.22 -0.55 -9.81
CA GLY A 129 2.76 -0.48 -9.71
C GLY A 129 2.28 -0.87 -8.31
N ASN A 130 2.75 -2.01 -7.82
CA ASN A 130 2.38 -2.49 -6.49
C ASN A 130 2.99 -1.62 -5.38
N ASN A 131 4.20 -1.09 -5.55
CA ASN A 131 4.75 -0.13 -4.58
C ASN A 131 3.89 1.13 -4.54
N ASN A 132 3.45 1.66 -5.68
CA ASN A 132 2.58 2.84 -5.71
C ASN A 132 1.22 2.57 -5.05
N GLY A 133 0.68 1.37 -5.21
CA GLY A 133 -0.58 0.95 -4.58
C GLY A 133 -0.48 0.67 -3.08
N PHE A 134 0.72 0.43 -2.53
CA PHE A 134 0.90 -0.04 -1.16
C PHE A 134 0.51 0.99 -0.08
N ALA A 135 -0.27 0.57 0.91
CA ALA A 135 -0.56 1.38 2.09
C ALA A 135 0.69 1.80 2.88
N ARG A 136 0.83 3.11 3.09
CA ARG A 136 1.93 3.71 3.88
C ARG A 136 1.53 4.14 5.29
N THR A 137 0.24 4.12 5.58
CA THR A 137 -0.31 4.52 6.88
C THR A 137 -1.31 3.47 7.35
N GLU A 138 -1.51 3.37 8.66
CA GLU A 138 -2.53 2.49 9.25
C GLU A 138 -3.91 2.74 8.64
N LEU A 139 -4.28 4.01 8.41
CA LEU A 139 -5.52 4.38 7.73
C LEU A 139 -5.59 3.86 6.29
N ALA A 140 -4.49 3.97 5.53
CA ALA A 140 -4.46 3.47 4.15
C ALA A 140 -4.61 1.94 4.14
N SER A 141 -3.89 1.24 5.02
CA SER A 141 -3.94 -0.22 5.12
C SER A 141 -5.33 -0.69 5.53
N TRP A 142 -5.94 -0.03 6.51
CA TRP A 142 -7.29 -0.34 6.93
C TRP A 142 -8.32 -0.12 5.80
N LYS A 143 -8.16 0.94 5.01
CA LYS A 143 -9.05 1.25 3.87
C LYS A 143 -8.95 0.20 2.76
N GLU A 144 -7.78 -0.39 2.51
CA GLU A 144 -7.62 -1.44 1.50
C GLU A 144 -8.54 -2.65 1.75
N SER A 145 -8.77 -3.02 3.01
CA SER A 145 -9.69 -4.11 3.36
C SER A 145 -11.15 -3.69 3.53
N HIS A 146 -11.41 -2.49 4.06
CA HIS A 146 -12.76 -2.14 4.56
C HIS A 146 -13.47 -1.03 3.78
N ALA A 147 -12.72 -0.19 3.06
CA ALA A 147 -13.25 1.00 2.40
C ALA A 147 -12.37 1.38 1.21
N ILE A 148 -12.32 0.51 0.20
CA ILE A 148 -11.41 0.61 -0.96
C ILE A 148 -11.55 1.96 -1.69
N ASP A 149 -12.78 2.46 -1.84
CA ASP A 149 -13.05 3.77 -2.44
C ASP A 149 -13.01 4.93 -1.42
N GLY A 150 -12.59 4.65 -0.19
CA GLY A 150 -12.55 5.57 0.95
C GLY A 150 -13.86 5.69 1.71
N TRP A 151 -14.94 5.00 1.30
CA TRP A 151 -16.26 5.12 1.92
C TRP A 151 -16.72 3.81 2.56
N LEU A 152 -17.28 3.90 3.76
CA LEU A 152 -18.10 2.84 4.33
C LEU A 152 -19.56 3.03 3.92
N ASP A 153 -20.26 1.94 3.59
CA ASP A 153 -21.67 1.97 3.19
C ASP A 153 -22.55 1.21 4.20
N ALA A 154 -23.35 1.96 4.98
CA ALA A 154 -24.31 1.38 5.91
C ALA A 154 -25.68 1.10 5.26
N ARG A 155 -25.89 1.48 3.99
CA ARG A 155 -27.20 1.40 3.34
C ARG A 155 -27.59 -0.06 3.12
N GLY A 156 -28.81 -0.41 3.50
CA GLY A 156 -29.34 -1.76 3.32
C GLY A 156 -28.71 -2.81 4.24
N MET A 157 -27.79 -2.43 5.14
CA MET A 157 -27.29 -3.35 6.17
C MET A 157 -28.39 -3.61 7.19
N ASP A 158 -28.55 -4.88 7.56
CA ASP A 158 -29.40 -5.27 8.67
C ASP A 158 -28.78 -4.77 9.98
N GLN A 159 -29.40 -3.73 10.55
CA GLN A 159 -28.90 -3.07 11.77
C GLN A 159 -29.07 -3.93 13.04
N GLU A 160 -29.86 -5.00 12.98
CA GLU A 160 -29.94 -5.97 14.08
C GLU A 160 -28.73 -6.92 14.07
N ILE A 161 -28.08 -7.10 12.92
CA ILE A 161 -26.97 -8.04 12.70
C ILE A 161 -25.63 -7.34 12.42
N ALA A 162 -25.60 -6.09 11.97
CA ALA A 162 -24.37 -5.31 11.79
C ALA A 162 -24.09 -4.43 13.00
N ILE A 163 -22.82 -4.24 13.36
CA ILE A 163 -22.41 -3.17 14.26
C ILE A 163 -21.96 -2.01 13.38
N PHE A 164 -22.85 -1.04 13.22
CA PHE A 164 -22.53 0.19 12.52
C PHE A 164 -23.34 1.34 13.11
N TYR A 165 -22.73 2.13 13.99
CA TYR A 165 -23.36 3.29 14.62
C TYR A 165 -22.71 4.58 14.14
N ARG A 166 -23.53 5.62 14.01
CA ARG A 166 -23.15 7.02 13.78
C ARG A 166 -23.39 7.82 15.05
N CYS A 167 -22.32 8.39 15.56
CA CYS A 167 -22.31 9.36 16.65
C CYS A 167 -22.22 10.78 16.09
N GLU A 168 -22.65 11.78 16.86
CA GLU A 168 -22.59 13.17 16.42
C GLU A 168 -21.15 13.67 16.24
N THR A 169 -20.21 13.20 17.09
CA THR A 169 -18.80 13.59 17.01
C THR A 169 -17.85 12.38 17.07
N PRO A 170 -16.61 12.54 16.55
CA PRO A 170 -15.54 11.55 16.68
C PRO A 170 -15.27 11.09 18.12
N GLU A 171 -15.30 12.01 19.08
CA GLU A 171 -14.99 11.74 20.49
C GLU A 171 -16.04 10.85 21.15
N LEU A 172 -17.31 10.98 20.74
CA LEU A 172 -18.38 10.12 21.22
C LEU A 172 -18.19 8.69 20.72
N ALA A 173 -17.84 8.50 19.45
CA ALA A 173 -17.52 7.18 18.90
C ALA A 173 -16.32 6.54 19.62
N ARG A 174 -15.24 7.32 19.81
CA ARG A 174 -14.08 6.88 20.60
C ARG A 174 -14.48 6.45 22.01
N SER A 175 -15.35 7.21 22.68
CA SER A 175 -15.82 6.88 24.03
C SER A 175 -16.66 5.59 24.07
N VAL A 176 -17.43 5.29 23.02
CA VAL A 176 -18.17 4.01 22.91
C VAL A 176 -17.18 2.85 22.85
N VAL A 177 -16.21 2.90 21.93
CA VAL A 177 -15.19 1.85 21.76
C VAL A 177 -14.35 1.66 23.03
N ALA A 178 -13.89 2.74 23.64
CA ALA A 178 -13.15 2.70 24.89
C ALA A 178 -13.93 2.00 26.03
N SER A 179 -15.26 2.13 26.05
CA SER A 179 -16.12 1.48 27.06
C SER A 179 -16.26 -0.03 26.84
N MET A 180 -15.99 -0.53 25.63
CA MET A 180 -16.08 -1.95 25.28
C MET A 180 -14.76 -2.71 25.54
N LYS A 181 -13.64 -2.01 25.74
CA LYS A 181 -12.32 -2.60 26.03
C LYS A 181 -12.27 -3.50 27.26
N VAL A 182 -13.18 -3.30 28.23
CA VAL A 182 -13.26 -4.14 29.44
C VAL A 182 -13.86 -5.52 29.18
N MET A 183 -14.45 -5.77 28.01
CA MET A 183 -15.12 -7.02 27.65
C MET A 183 -14.22 -7.94 26.82
N THR A 184 -13.04 -8.31 27.34
CA THR A 184 -12.04 -9.07 26.57
C THR A 184 -12.47 -10.47 26.14
N LYS A 185 -13.37 -11.12 26.89
CA LYS A 185 -14.06 -12.37 26.51
C LYS A 185 -15.56 -12.13 26.53
N ALA A 186 -16.16 -11.93 25.36
CA ALA A 186 -17.54 -11.50 25.26
C ALA A 186 -18.39 -12.51 24.51
N GLN A 187 -19.33 -13.15 25.20
CA GLN A 187 -20.41 -13.83 24.49
C GLN A 187 -21.18 -12.79 23.66
N TRP A 188 -21.51 -13.14 22.41
CA TRP A 188 -22.08 -12.21 21.42
C TRP A 188 -23.32 -11.44 21.93
N GLN A 189 -24.26 -12.13 22.57
CA GLN A 189 -25.52 -11.52 23.03
C GLN A 189 -25.29 -10.50 24.17
N PRO A 190 -24.56 -10.83 25.26
CA PRO A 190 -24.14 -9.83 26.25
C PRO A 190 -23.35 -8.66 25.66
N TYR A 191 -22.45 -8.93 24.70
CA TYR A 191 -21.67 -7.88 24.03
C TYR A 191 -22.57 -6.89 23.29
N ARG A 192 -23.45 -7.40 22.42
CA ARG A 192 -24.44 -6.62 21.66
C ARG A 192 -25.31 -5.76 22.57
N ALA A 193 -25.84 -6.35 23.64
CA ALA A 193 -26.68 -5.64 24.60
C ALA A 193 -25.92 -4.48 25.26
N LYS A 194 -24.69 -4.73 25.70
CA LYS A 194 -23.84 -3.69 26.29
C LYS A 194 -23.47 -2.61 25.29
N LEU A 195 -23.08 -2.97 24.08
CA LEU A 195 -22.74 -2.01 23.02
C LEU A 195 -23.93 -1.11 22.70
N LYS A 196 -25.13 -1.68 22.52
CA LYS A 196 -26.36 -0.92 22.27
C LYS A 196 -26.65 0.06 23.40
N GLN A 197 -26.49 -0.37 24.66
CA GLN A 197 -26.66 0.49 25.84
C GLN A 197 -25.65 1.65 25.84
N VAL A 198 -24.37 1.37 25.60
CA VAL A 198 -23.31 2.38 25.60
C VAL A 198 -23.49 3.36 24.45
N ALA A 199 -23.76 2.86 23.24
CA ALA A 199 -24.02 3.68 22.06
C ALA A 199 -25.20 4.65 22.29
N ALA A 200 -26.32 4.13 22.81
CA ALA A 200 -27.49 4.95 23.13
C ALA A 200 -27.18 6.02 24.20
N ALA A 201 -26.42 5.67 25.25
CA ALA A 201 -26.01 6.61 26.29
C ALA A 201 -25.09 7.73 25.78
N LYS A 202 -24.42 7.52 24.64
CA LYS A 202 -23.58 8.51 23.95
C LYS A 202 -24.31 9.22 22.80
N GLY A 203 -25.62 9.01 22.65
CA GLY A 203 -26.42 9.62 21.58
C GLY A 203 -26.10 9.05 20.19
N CYS A 204 -25.40 7.92 20.10
CA CYS A 204 -25.12 7.27 18.83
C CYS A 204 -26.34 6.48 18.37
N ARG A 205 -26.57 6.50 17.06
CA ARG A 205 -27.70 5.84 16.40
C ARG A 205 -27.20 4.90 15.31
N PRO A 206 -27.96 3.87 14.91
CA PRO A 206 -27.58 3.03 13.77
C PRO A 206 -27.29 3.89 12.52
N ALA A 207 -26.17 3.61 11.87
CA ALA A 207 -25.73 4.28 10.67
C ALA A 207 -26.63 3.86 9.49
N ARG A 208 -26.99 4.79 8.61
CA ARG A 208 -27.90 4.50 7.47
C ARG A 208 -27.40 4.97 6.12
N ASP A 209 -26.27 5.66 6.07
CA ASP A 209 -25.75 6.35 4.89
C ASP A 209 -24.35 5.85 4.53
N ARG A 210 -23.74 6.52 3.53
CA ARG A 210 -22.32 6.37 3.23
C ARG A 210 -21.50 7.45 3.93
N TYR A 211 -20.33 7.06 4.43
CA TYR A 211 -19.44 7.96 5.17
C TYR A 211 -18.01 7.83 4.66
N TYR A 212 -17.38 8.96 4.36
CA TYR A 212 -16.00 9.02 3.92
C TYR A 212 -15.08 8.91 5.13
N VAL A 213 -14.24 7.89 5.18
CA VAL A 213 -13.35 7.59 6.30
C VAL A 213 -12.18 8.57 6.29
N ALA A 214 -12.04 9.37 7.34
CA ALA A 214 -11.02 10.40 7.46
C ALA A 214 -9.87 10.00 8.39
N ALA A 215 -10.16 9.29 9.49
CA ALA A 215 -9.14 8.78 10.41
C ALA A 215 -9.64 7.61 11.25
N LEU A 216 -8.72 6.77 11.71
CA LEU A 216 -8.97 5.77 12.75
C LEU A 216 -8.70 6.42 14.11
N LEU A 217 -9.60 6.23 15.08
CA LEU A 217 -9.57 6.99 16.34
C LEU A 217 -9.22 6.15 17.55
N ASP A 218 -9.69 4.90 17.58
CA ASP A 218 -9.43 3.90 18.63
C ASP A 218 -9.91 2.53 18.14
N GLN A 219 -9.34 1.46 18.67
CA GLN A 219 -9.70 0.09 18.32
C GLN A 219 -9.69 -0.82 19.54
N THR A 220 -10.50 -1.88 19.51
CA THR A 220 -10.47 -2.95 20.49
C THR A 220 -10.87 -4.27 19.86
N TYR A 221 -10.09 -5.29 20.13
CA TYR A 221 -10.42 -6.67 19.80
C TYR A 221 -11.11 -7.33 20.98
N ASN A 222 -12.25 -7.98 20.75
CA ASN A 222 -12.99 -8.73 21.74
C ASN A 222 -13.18 -10.18 21.26
N ASP A 223 -12.65 -11.15 22.01
CA ASP A 223 -12.79 -12.59 21.71
C ASP A 223 -14.20 -13.06 22.09
N CYS A 224 -14.93 -13.65 21.13
CA CYS A 224 -16.26 -14.23 21.33
C CYS A 224 -16.31 -15.77 21.32
N GLY A 225 -15.16 -16.44 21.37
CA GLY A 225 -15.04 -17.90 21.40
C GLY A 225 -14.65 -18.48 20.04
N ASN A 226 -15.02 -19.74 19.78
CA ASN A 226 -14.65 -20.52 18.57
C ASN A 226 -14.61 -19.67 17.29
N GLU A 227 -13.38 -19.30 16.87
CA GLU A 227 -13.10 -18.56 15.63
C GLU A 227 -13.87 -17.23 15.49
N CYS A 228 -14.34 -16.67 16.61
CA CYS A 228 -15.14 -15.45 16.66
C CYS A 228 -14.31 -14.35 17.31
N GLY A 229 -14.00 -13.31 16.54
CA GLY A 229 -13.40 -12.08 17.02
C GLY A 229 -14.22 -10.89 16.56
N ILE A 230 -14.43 -9.92 17.45
CA ILE A 230 -15.05 -8.63 17.10
C ILE A 230 -13.95 -7.59 17.12
N ASP A 231 -13.66 -7.00 15.97
CA ASP A 231 -12.72 -5.88 15.89
C ASP A 231 -13.51 -4.57 15.85
N LEU A 232 -13.74 -3.98 17.02
CA LEU A 232 -14.56 -2.78 17.13
C LEU A 232 -13.67 -1.54 17.00
N ILE A 233 -13.94 -0.74 15.96
CA ILE A 233 -13.16 0.45 15.64
C ILE A 233 -14.01 1.73 15.74
N ALA A 234 -13.40 2.79 16.28
CA ALA A 234 -13.92 4.14 16.24
C ALA A 234 -13.27 4.87 15.08
N ILE A 235 -14.08 5.51 14.24
CA ILE A 235 -13.65 6.17 13.01
C ILE A 235 -14.13 7.61 13.02
N GLU A 236 -13.27 8.53 12.60
CA GLU A 236 -13.71 9.85 12.16
C GLU A 236 -14.10 9.77 10.70
N ALA A 237 -15.30 10.25 10.38
CA ALA A 237 -15.79 10.22 9.01
C ALA A 237 -16.49 11.52 8.64
N THR A 238 -16.74 11.69 7.35
CA THR A 238 -17.48 12.82 6.78
C THR A 238 -18.72 12.30 6.05
N GLU A 239 -19.88 12.82 6.40
CA GLU A 239 -21.13 12.59 5.66
C GLU A 239 -21.08 13.27 4.28
N ARG A 240 -21.95 12.86 3.35
CA ARG A 240 -22.04 13.50 2.03
C ARG A 240 -22.35 15.01 2.10
N SER A 241 -23.00 15.46 3.17
CA SER A 241 -23.25 16.87 3.46
C SER A 241 -21.99 17.69 3.77
N GLY A 242 -20.85 17.04 4.02
CA GLY A 242 -19.62 17.66 4.53
C GLY A 242 -19.54 17.69 6.06
N LEU A 243 -20.55 17.18 6.77
CA LEU A 243 -20.54 17.12 8.23
C LEU A 243 -19.56 16.05 8.73
N LYS A 244 -18.64 16.44 9.61
CA LYS A 244 -17.77 15.50 10.35
C LYS A 244 -18.58 14.80 11.44
N VAL A 245 -18.43 13.48 11.52
CA VAL A 245 -19.11 12.60 12.47
C VAL A 245 -18.17 11.53 13.01
N GLY A 246 -18.57 10.85 14.08
CA GLY A 246 -17.91 9.64 14.57
C GLY A 246 -18.67 8.39 14.15
N LEU A 247 -17.98 7.32 13.80
CA LEU A 247 -18.57 6.00 13.54
C LEU A 247 -18.02 4.97 14.50
N VAL A 248 -18.87 4.03 14.90
CA VAL A 248 -18.49 2.78 15.57
C VAL A 248 -18.81 1.66 14.61
N TYR A 249 -17.79 0.93 14.19
CA TYR A 249 -17.86 -0.06 13.12
C TYR A 249 -17.19 -1.35 13.61
N ASP A 250 -17.74 -2.50 13.21
CA ASP A 250 -17.09 -3.80 13.41
C ASP A 250 -16.33 -4.17 12.13
N ALA A 251 -15.00 -4.15 12.24
CA ALA A 251 -14.02 -4.44 11.22
C ALA A 251 -13.52 -5.88 11.29
N SER A 252 -14.25 -6.79 11.96
CA SER A 252 -13.91 -8.20 11.91
C SER A 252 -14.00 -8.73 10.47
N GLU A 253 -12.88 -9.28 9.99
CA GLU A 253 -12.85 -10.08 8.78
C GLU A 253 -13.44 -11.46 9.13
N MET A 254 -14.54 -11.86 8.47
CA MET A 254 -15.13 -13.19 8.59
C MET A 254 -14.37 -14.21 7.74
#